data_AF-A0AAV3YET5-F1
#
_entry.id   AF-A0AAV3YET5-F1
#
_cell.length_a   1.000
_cell.length_b   1.000
_cell.length_c   1.000
_cell.angle_alpha   90.00
_cell.angle_beta   90.00
_cell.angle_gamma   90.00
#
_symmetry.space_group_name_H-M   'P 1'
#
loop_
_entity.id
_entity.type
_entity.pdbx_description
1 polymer ?
#
loop_
_entity_poly.entity_id
_entity_poly.type
_entity_poly.pdbx_seq_one_letter_code
_entity_poly.pdbx_strand_id
1 'polypeptide(L)'
;MLVPTYDWQSFLGPYFKPLRGIKSLFHFRFVDGATVFARTTDGEELEYQLLKELSNPPPRQLPEPLSPPRLSPERSKYLFQNRRQFVREDCQDILCPAVPE
;
A
#
# COMPACT_ATOMS: atom_id res chain seq x y z
N MET A 1 8.32 4.84 -15.21
CA MET A 1 8.36 3.59 -14.42
C MET A 1 7.03 3.46 -13.68
N LEU A 2 6.26 2.41 -13.96
CA LEU A 2 5.07 2.09 -13.17
C LEU A 2 5.52 1.31 -11.93
N VAL A 3 5.09 1.76 -10.75
CA VAL A 3 5.34 1.05 -9.49
C VAL A 3 4.18 0.07 -9.28
N PRO A 4 4.44 -1.24 -9.17
CA PRO A 4 3.40 -2.21 -8.85
C PRO A 4 2.68 -1.84 -7.55
N THR A 5 1.35 -1.88 -7.58
CA THR A 5 0.51 -1.72 -6.39
C THR A 5 -0.02 -3.08 -5.97
N TYR A 6 -0.23 -3.28 -4.68
CA TYR A 6 -0.59 -4.58 -4.12
C TYR A 6 -1.70 -4.42 -3.09
N ASP A 7 -2.60 -5.40 -3.00
CA ASP A 7 -3.58 -5.48 -1.91
C ASP A 7 -2.94 -6.11 -0.66
N TRP A 8 -2.15 -5.30 0.05
CA TRP A 8 -1.52 -5.72 1.31
C TRP A 8 -2.54 -6.08 2.39
N GLN A 9 -3.73 -5.48 2.36
CA GLN A 9 -4.71 -5.65 3.41
C GLN A 9 -5.35 -7.04 3.32
N SER A 10 -5.78 -7.46 2.12
CA SER A 10 -6.28 -8.82 1.91
C SER A 10 -5.17 -9.86 2.05
N PHE A 11 -3.96 -9.55 1.58
CA PHE A 11 -2.83 -10.47 1.65
C PHE A 11 -2.33 -10.74 3.07
N LEU A 12 -2.16 -9.70 3.89
CA LEU A 12 -1.65 -9.80 5.26
C LEU A 12 -2.77 -10.06 6.29
N GLY A 13 -4.01 -9.75 5.93
CA GLY A 13 -5.20 -9.88 6.78
C GLY A 13 -5.38 -11.24 7.44
N PRO A 14 -5.10 -12.38 6.78
CA PRO A 14 -5.16 -13.70 7.41
C PRO A 14 -4.15 -13.86 8.56
N TYR A 15 -2.96 -13.25 8.46
CA TYR A 15 -1.82 -13.50 9.36
C TYR A 15 -1.75 -12.53 10.54
N PHE A 16 -2.18 -11.28 10.35
CA PHE A 16 -1.99 -10.20 11.34
C PHE A 16 -3.29 -9.66 11.93
N LYS A 17 -3.20 -9.19 13.18
CA LYS A 17 -4.25 -8.44 13.89
C LYS A 17 -4.07 -6.94 13.62
N PRO A 18 -5.18 -6.18 13.48
CA PRO A 18 -5.09 -4.73 13.38
C PRO A 18 -4.61 -4.12 14.71
N LEU A 19 -3.63 -3.22 14.63
CA LEU A 19 -3.19 -2.44 15.78
C LEU A 19 -4.16 -1.28 16.02
N ARG A 20 -5.12 -1.49 16.93
CA ARG A 20 -6.13 -0.47 17.28
C ARG A 20 -5.49 0.69 18.02
N GLY A 21 -6.00 1.90 17.78
CA GLY A 21 -5.50 3.10 18.46
C GLY A 21 -4.10 3.53 18.01
N ILE A 22 -3.62 3.09 16.84
CA ILE A 22 -2.25 3.41 16.37
C ILE A 22 -1.92 4.92 16.37
N LYS A 23 -2.93 5.79 16.26
CA LYS A 23 -2.76 7.25 16.29
C LYS A 23 -2.40 7.82 17.67
N SER A 24 -2.64 7.09 18.76
CA SER A 24 -2.23 7.49 20.12
C SER A 24 -0.87 6.91 20.51
N LEU A 25 -0.22 6.17 19.61
CA LEU A 25 1.09 5.55 19.80
C LEU A 25 2.14 6.33 18.99
N PHE A 26 3.32 6.55 19.56
CA PHE A 26 4.33 7.46 19.00
C PHE A 26 5.60 6.75 18.56
N HIS A 27 6.18 5.96 19.46
CA HIS A 27 7.43 5.25 19.19
C HIS A 27 7.14 3.77 19.03
N PHE A 28 7.53 3.20 17.90
CA PHE A 28 7.36 1.78 17.61
C PHE A 28 8.72 1.09 17.53
N ARG A 29 8.85 -0.05 18.18
CA ARG A 29 10.00 -0.94 18.09
C ARG A 29 9.51 -2.34 17.73
N PHE A 30 10.01 -2.86 16.63
CA PHE A 30 9.64 -4.19 16.13
C PHE A 30 10.68 -5.20 16.57
N VAL A 31 10.23 -6.33 17.10
CA VAL A 31 11.05 -7.50 17.45
C VAL A 31 10.53 -8.68 16.66
N ASP A 32 11.44 -9.37 15.98
CA ASP A 32 11.18 -10.57 15.17
C ASP A 32 10.06 -10.41 14.11
N GLY A 33 9.78 -9.17 13.71
CA GLY A 33 8.80 -8.82 12.67
C GLY A 33 7.32 -8.97 13.06
N ALA A 34 7.02 -9.43 14.28
CA ALA A 34 5.66 -9.75 14.72
C ALA A 34 5.28 -9.11 16.06
N THR A 35 6.26 -8.89 16.94
CA THR A 35 6.06 -8.26 18.24
C THR A 35 6.39 -6.78 18.11
N VAL A 36 5.48 -5.93 18.57
CA VAL A 36 5.62 -4.48 18.49
C VAL A 36 5.52 -3.90 19.89
N PHE A 37 6.56 -3.20 20.30
CA PHE A 37 6.52 -2.35 21.48
C PHE A 37 6.19 -0.94 21.02
N ALA A 38 5.16 -0.34 21.61
CA ALA A 38 4.73 1.01 21.27
C ALA A 38 4.60 1.89 22.51
N ARG A 39 5.04 3.15 22.44
CA ARG A 39 4.87 4.11 23.54
C ARG A 39 3.69 5.04 23.34
N THR A 40 2.97 5.30 24.42
CA THR A 40 1.94 6.35 24.51
C THR A 40 2.57 7.72 24.73
N THR A 41 1.77 8.80 24.68
CA THR A 41 2.21 10.16 25.04
C THR A 41 2.77 10.25 26.44
N ASP A 42 2.25 9.43 27.34
CA ASP A 42 2.54 9.50 28.77
C ASP A 42 3.80 8.67 29.12
N GLY A 43 4.47 8.12 28.10
CA GLY A 43 5.73 7.38 28.22
C GLY A 43 5.57 5.90 28.57
N GLU A 44 4.34 5.40 28.72
CA GLU A 44 4.07 3.97 28.94
C GLU A 44 4.41 3.17 27.68
N GLU A 45 5.19 2.09 27.82
CA GLU A 45 5.53 1.17 26.74
C GLU A 45 4.62 -0.06 26.80
N LEU A 46 3.88 -0.29 25.72
CA LEU A 46 2.91 -1.36 25.56
C LEU A 46 3.44 -2.39 24.56
N GLU A 47 3.26 -3.67 24.87
CA GLU A 47 3.61 -4.78 23.99
C GLU A 47 2.40 -5.28 23.21
N TYR A 48 2.56 -5.46 21.91
CA TYR A 48 1.53 -5.95 20.99
C TYR A 48 2.06 -7.11 20.16
N GLN A 49 1.41 -8.27 20.28
CA GLN A 49 1.61 -9.38 19.38
C GLN A 49 0.70 -9.24 18.14
N LEU A 50 1.30 -8.88 17.00
CA LEU A 50 0.55 -8.65 15.76
C LEU A 50 0.18 -9.95 15.04
N LEU A 51 0.97 -11.01 15.14
CA LEU A 51 0.58 -12.30 14.55
C LEU A 51 -0.67 -12.85 15.24
N LYS A 52 -1.59 -13.40 14.44
CA LYS A 52 -2.72 -14.16 14.97
C LYS A 52 -2.25 -15.47 15.59
N GLU A 53 -1.37 -16.17 14.89
CA GLU A 53 -0.80 -17.46 15.28
C GLU A 53 0.70 -17.46 15.01
N LEU A 54 1.51 -17.85 16.01
CA LEU A 54 2.97 -17.92 15.87
C LEU A 54 3.42 -19.01 14.89
N SER A 55 2.64 -20.08 14.76
CA SER A 55 2.90 -21.20 13.86
C SER A 55 2.57 -20.92 12.38
N ASN A 56 1.90 -19.81 12.09
CA ASN A 56 1.44 -19.47 10.74
C ASN A 56 1.95 -18.07 10.32
N PRO A 57 3.26 -17.94 10.01
CA PRO A 57 3.83 -16.68 9.55
C PRO A 57 3.38 -16.35 8.11
N PRO A 58 3.37 -15.08 7.71
CA PRO A 58 3.07 -14.69 6.33
C PRO A 58 4.09 -15.29 5.34
N PRO A 59 3.67 -15.58 4.10
CA PRO A 59 4.57 -16.02 3.05
C PRO A 59 5.60 -14.93 2.69
N ARG A 60 6.79 -15.35 2.23
CA ARG A 60 7.87 -14.44 1.81
C ARG A 60 7.70 -13.94 0.37
N GLN A 61 6.71 -14.43 -0.36
CA GLN A 61 6.40 -13.99 -1.72
C GLN A 61 5.58 -12.71 -1.71
N LEU A 62 5.68 -11.94 -2.79
CA LEU A 62 4.82 -10.78 -3.00
C LEU A 62 3.42 -11.24 -3.44
N PRO A 63 2.34 -10.53 -3.04
CA PRO A 63 1.02 -10.73 -3.62
C PRO A 63 1.02 -10.41 -5.12
N GLU A 64 -0.03 -10.81 -5.82
CA GLU A 64 -0.22 -10.43 -7.22
C GLU A 64 -0.38 -8.90 -7.35
N PRO A 65 0.31 -8.25 -8.31
CA PRO A 65 0.12 -6.84 -8.58
C PRO A 65 -1.32 -6.54 -8.99
N LEU A 66 -1.89 -5.50 -8.39
CA LEU A 66 -3.17 -4.96 -8.81
C LEU A 66 -3.03 -4.28 -10.17
N SER A 67 -3.94 -4.62 -11.07
CA SER A 67 -4.15 -3.81 -12.26
C SER A 67 -4.77 -2.48 -11.85
N PRO A 68 -4.16 -1.33 -12.21
CA PRO A 68 -4.77 -0.04 -11.91
C PRO A 68 -6.15 0.02 -12.58
N PRO A 69 -7.16 0.57 -11.89
CA PRO A 69 -8.47 0.74 -12.48
C PRO A 69 -8.35 1.58 -13.76
N ARG A 70 -9.14 1.22 -14.78
CA ARG A 70 -9.17 2.01 -16.01
C ARG A 70 -9.67 3.41 -15.69
N LEU A 71 -9.05 4.40 -16.33
CA LEU A 71 -9.55 5.76 -16.29
C LEU A 71 -10.89 5.84 -17.01
N SER A 72 -11.77 6.73 -16.54
CA SER A 72 -12.99 7.05 -17.29
C SER A 72 -12.61 7.63 -18.66
N PRO A 73 -13.45 7.47 -19.70
CA PRO A 73 -13.17 8.02 -21.03
C PRO A 73 -12.90 9.53 -20.99
N GLU A 74 -13.68 10.28 -20.19
CA GLU A 74 -13.51 11.71 -19.95
C GLU A 74 -12.13 12.03 -19.35
N ARG A 75 -11.70 11.25 -18.36
CA ARG A 75 -10.41 11.46 -17.70
C ARG A 75 -9.26 11.14 -18.63
N SER A 76 -9.34 10.05 -19.41
CA SER A 76 -8.35 9.73 -20.44
C SER A 76 -8.24 10.84 -21.47
N LYS A 77 -9.37 11.35 -21.99
CA LYS A 77 -9.41 12.46 -22.94
C LYS A 77 -8.77 13.72 -22.37
N TYR A 78 -9.13 14.08 -21.13
CA TYR A 78 -8.55 15.23 -20.45
C TYR A 78 -7.02 15.11 -20.32
N LEU A 79 -6.52 13.95 -19.88
CA LEU A 79 -5.09 13.71 -19.68
C LEU A 79 -4.33 13.77 -21.00
N PHE A 80 -4.87 13.15 -22.06
CA PHE A 80 -4.30 13.21 -23.40
C PHE A 80 -4.20 14.66 -23.91
N GLN A 81 -5.27 15.43 -23.81
CA GLN A 81 -5.33 16.79 -24.38
C GLN A 81 -4.55 17.83 -23.56
N ASN A 82 -4.59 17.74 -22.23
CA ASN A 82 -4.15 18.82 -21.35
C ASN A 82 -2.84 18.52 -20.61
N ARG A 83 -2.50 17.23 -20.43
CA ARG A 83 -1.37 16.83 -19.58
C ARG A 83 -0.25 16.13 -20.35
N ARG A 84 -0.52 15.50 -21.49
CA ARG A 84 0.46 14.70 -22.25
C ARG A 84 1.78 15.43 -22.55
N GLN A 85 1.73 16.71 -22.92
CA GLN A 85 2.93 17.52 -23.21
C GLN A 85 3.88 17.70 -22.02
N PHE A 86 3.39 17.52 -20.78
CA PHE A 86 4.18 17.61 -19.56
C PHE A 86 4.66 16.25 -19.06
N VAL A 87 4.25 15.16 -19.73
CA VAL A 87 4.66 13.80 -19.41
C VAL A 87 5.87 13.43 -20.26
N ARG A 88 6.87 12.82 -19.63
CA ARG A 88 8.04 12.27 -20.32
C ARG A 88 7.60 11.36 -21.46
N GLU A 89 8.26 11.48 -22.61
CA GLU A 89 7.91 10.78 -23.85
C GLU A 89 7.76 9.26 -23.67
N ASP A 90 8.67 8.65 -22.91
CA ASP A 90 8.68 7.22 -22.55
C ASP A 90 7.47 6.76 -21.70
N CYS A 91 6.71 7.71 -21.15
CA CYS A 91 5.56 7.44 -20.28
C CYS A 91 4.24 7.94 -20.87
N GLN A 92 4.25 8.64 -22.02
CA GLN A 92 3.04 9.30 -22.52
C GLN A 92 1.93 8.31 -22.89
N ASP A 93 2.26 7.21 -23.57
CA ASP A 93 1.25 6.21 -23.98
C ASP A 93 0.73 5.36 -22.83
N ILE A 94 1.42 5.39 -21.69
CA ILE A 94 1.03 4.69 -20.48
C ILE A 94 0.13 5.57 -19.62
N LEU A 95 0.51 6.83 -19.41
CA LEU A 95 -0.17 7.76 -18.48
C LEU A 95 -1.24 8.62 -19.16
N CYS A 96 -1.09 8.88 -20.45
CA CYS A 96 -1.95 9.75 -21.26
C CYS A 96 -2.16 9.13 -22.66
N PRO A 97 -2.74 7.92 -22.76
CA PRO A 97 -2.93 7.24 -24.03
C PRO A 97 -3.87 8.01 -24.97
N ALA A 98 -3.70 7.83 -26.28
CA ALA A 98 -4.67 8.31 -27.25
C ALA A 98 -6.02 7.64 -27.01
N VAL A 99 -7.10 8.42 -27.04
CA VAL A 99 -8.46 7.89 -26.95
C VAL A 99 -8.84 7.41 -28.36
N PRO A 100 -9.19 6.12 -28.56
CA PRO A 100 -9.69 5.67 -29.86
C PRO A 100 -10.98 6.40 -30.22
N GLU A 101 -11.13 6.76 -31.50
CA GLU A 101 -12.36 7.36 -32.07
C GLU A 101 -13.57 6.43 -31.97
#